data_AF-A0AAW9NMH0-F1
#
_entry.id   AF-A0AAW9NMH0-F1
#
_cell.length_a   1.000
_cell.length_b   1.000
_cell.length_c   1.000
_cell.angle_alpha   90.00
_cell.angle_beta   90.00
_cell.angle_gamma   90.00
#
_symmetry.space_group_name_H-M   'P 1'
#
loop_
_entity.id
_entity.type
_entity.pdbx_description
1 polymer ?
#
loop_
_entity_poly.entity_id
_entity_poly.type
_entity_poly.pdbx_seq_one_letter_code
_entity_poly.pdbx_strand_id
1 'polypeptide(L)'
;MYSRIKEIRNALKMNQAEFARHLGLGQSTLAMIEVGKRTFSDKHIKVICATFNINEEWLRTGEGEMFNSSLYENELISIFDNLQPETQQYLLVMAKELLNMQQKLLEKRGNSSGK
;
A
#
# COMPACT_ATOMS: atom_id res chain seq x y z
N MET A 1 2.60 -16.79 8.26
CA MET A 1 1.42 -15.93 7.99
C MET A 1 0.91 -15.21 9.23
N TYR A 2 0.56 -15.91 10.33
CA TYR A 2 0.05 -15.26 11.55
C TYR A 2 0.98 -14.21 12.16
N SER A 3 2.30 -14.49 12.17
CA SER A 3 3.33 -13.53 12.58
C SER A 3 3.32 -12.26 11.73
N ARG A 4 3.14 -12.39 10.42
CA ARG A 4 3.12 -11.27 9.46
C ARG A 4 1.95 -10.32 9.70
N ILE A 5 0.80 -10.80 10.17
CA ILE A 5 -0.32 -9.93 10.59
C ILE A 5 0.09 -9.04 11.76
N LYS A 6 0.78 -9.62 12.74
CA LYS A 6 1.30 -8.90 13.89
C LYS A 6 2.39 -7.90 13.46
N GLU A 7 3.24 -8.28 12.50
CA GLU A 7 4.25 -7.42 11.90
C GLU A 7 3.61 -6.21 11.20
N ILE A 8 2.60 -6.41 10.35
CA ILE A 8 1.83 -5.34 9.71
C ILE A 8 1.29 -4.37 10.76
N ARG A 9 0.57 -4.89 11.77
CA ARG A 9 -0.02 -4.05 12.82
C ARG A 9 1.04 -3.23 13.55
N ASN A 10 2.19 -3.85 13.87
CA ASN A 10 3.29 -3.16 14.54
C ASN A 10 3.95 -2.11 13.64
N ALA A 11 4.13 -2.39 12.35
CA ALA A 11 4.67 -1.43 11.37
C ALA A 11 3.77 -0.20 11.23
N LEU A 12 2.45 -0.41 11.28
CA LEU A 12 1.43 0.65 11.30
C LEU A 12 1.29 1.34 12.67
N LYS A 13 2.01 0.87 13.70
CA LYS A 13 1.96 1.38 15.08
C LYS A 13 0.55 1.38 15.69
N MET A 14 -0.27 0.41 15.32
CA MET A 14 -1.65 0.28 15.81
C MET A 14 -1.76 -0.72 16.96
N ASN A 15 -2.68 -0.46 17.89
CA ASN A 15 -3.07 -1.47 18.87
C ASN A 15 -4.04 -2.51 18.24
N GLN A 16 -4.27 -3.63 18.95
CA GLN A 16 -5.13 -4.71 18.42
C GLN A 16 -6.58 -4.27 18.19
N ALA A 17 -7.14 -3.39 19.02
CA ALA A 17 -8.51 -2.94 18.87
C ALA A 17 -8.67 -2.04 17.64
N GLU A 18 -7.72 -1.12 17.41
CA GLU A 18 -7.68 -0.25 16.23
C GLU A 18 -7.58 -1.05 14.94
N PHE A 19 -6.62 -1.98 14.88
CA PHE A 19 -6.40 -2.80 13.69
C PHE A 19 -7.60 -3.71 13.41
N ALA A 20 -8.18 -4.34 14.43
CA ALA A 20 -9.37 -5.18 14.29
C ALA A 20 -10.58 -4.39 13.74
N ARG A 21 -10.76 -3.14 14.21
CA ARG A 21 -11.83 -2.25 13.74
C ARG A 21 -11.76 -1.97 12.24
N HIS A 22 -10.56 -1.76 11.69
CA HIS A 22 -10.37 -1.53 10.25
C HIS A 22 -10.71 -2.78 9.42
N LEU A 23 -10.55 -3.97 10.00
CA LEU A 23 -10.86 -5.24 9.35
C LEU A 23 -12.30 -5.70 9.54
N GLY A 24 -13.13 -4.94 10.26
CA GLY A 24 -14.50 -5.34 10.63
C GLY A 24 -14.52 -6.56 11.57
N LEU A 25 -13.48 -6.73 12.39
CA LEU A 25 -13.32 -7.84 13.31
C LEU A 25 -13.38 -7.38 14.77
N GLY A 26 -13.74 -8.31 15.66
CA GLY A 26 -13.55 -8.11 17.10
C GLY A 26 -12.08 -8.27 17.51
N GLN A 27 -11.63 -7.49 18.50
CA GLN A 27 -10.25 -7.56 19.03
C GLN A 27 -9.84 -8.99 19.44
N SER A 28 -10.73 -9.74 20.10
CA SER A 28 -10.48 -11.13 20.51
C SER A 28 -10.25 -12.06 19.32
N THR A 29 -10.94 -11.80 18.19
CA THR A 29 -10.74 -12.55 16.95
C THR A 29 -9.36 -12.27 16.37
N LEU A 30 -8.95 -11.00 16.31
CA LEU A 30 -7.60 -10.64 15.87
C LEU A 30 -6.52 -11.28 16.75
N ALA A 31 -6.68 -11.25 18.08
CA ALA A 31 -5.72 -11.84 19.01
C ALA A 31 -5.53 -13.34 18.77
N MET A 32 -6.62 -14.10 18.54
CA MET A 32 -6.54 -15.52 18.19
C MET A 32 -5.84 -15.77 16.85
N ILE A 33 -6.01 -14.87 15.89
CA ILE A 33 -5.35 -14.97 14.58
C ILE A 33 -3.84 -14.72 14.72
N GLU A 34 -3.42 -13.69 15.46
CA GLU A 34 -1.99 -13.37 15.66
C GLU A 34 -1.20 -14.51 16.32
N VAL A 35 -1.87 -15.37 17.09
CA VAL A 35 -1.28 -16.55 17.74
C VAL A 35 -1.54 -17.86 16.99
N GLY A 36 -2.14 -17.81 15.79
CA GLY A 36 -2.38 -18.98 14.94
C GLY A 36 -3.49 -19.92 15.40
N LYS A 37 -4.33 -19.50 16.36
CA LYS A 37 -5.50 -20.25 16.81
C LYS A 37 -6.69 -20.13 15.84
N ARG A 38 -6.64 -19.17 14.91
CA ARG A 38 -7.65 -18.97 13.86
C ARG A 38 -6.99 -18.56 12.55
N THR A 39 -7.46 -19.13 11.45
CA THR A 39 -7.01 -18.81 10.09
C THR A 39 -7.67 -17.52 9.58
N PHE A 40 -6.91 -16.72 8.83
CA PHE A 40 -7.52 -15.72 7.96
C PHE A 40 -8.04 -16.41 6.69
N SER A 41 -9.26 -16.06 6.27
CA SER A 41 -9.73 -16.40 4.94
C SER A 41 -9.17 -15.46 3.88
N ASP A 42 -9.14 -15.88 2.61
CA ASP A 42 -8.68 -15.05 1.49
C ASP A 42 -9.37 -13.69 1.41
N LYS A 43 -10.66 -13.62 1.79
CA LYS A 43 -11.40 -12.37 1.85
C LYS A 43 -10.72 -11.34 2.76
N HIS A 44 -10.24 -11.77 3.93
CA HIS A 44 -9.59 -10.87 4.87
C HIS A 44 -8.19 -10.46 4.41
N ILE A 45 -7.46 -11.37 3.76
CA ILE A 45 -6.15 -11.05 3.15
C ILE A 45 -6.32 -9.90 2.16
N LYS A 46 -7.30 -9.99 1.25
CA LYS A 46 -7.61 -8.92 0.30
C LYS A 46 -7.99 -7.59 0.98
N VAL A 47 -8.79 -7.65 2.05
CA VAL A 47 -9.15 -6.45 2.82
C VAL A 47 -7.91 -5.81 3.45
N ILE A 48 -7.01 -6.60 4.05
CA ILE A 48 -5.77 -6.10 4.64
C ILE A 48 -4.90 -5.43 3.57
N CYS A 49 -4.68 -6.13 2.45
CA CYS A 49 -3.89 -5.62 1.33
C CYS A 49 -4.44 -4.30 0.80
N ALA A 50 -5.75 -4.22 0.57
CA ALA A 50 -6.40 -3.00 0.08
C ALA A 50 -6.39 -1.85 1.11
N THR A 51 -6.61 -2.15 2.40
CA THR A 51 -6.75 -1.13 3.44
C THR A 51 -5.43 -0.50 3.84
N PHE A 52 -4.36 -1.30 3.87
CA PHE A 52 -3.06 -0.91 4.42
C PHE A 52 -1.93 -0.90 3.39
N ASN A 53 -2.27 -1.06 2.11
CA ASN A 53 -1.31 -1.12 1.01
C ASN A 53 -0.24 -2.21 1.20
N ILE A 54 -0.66 -3.39 1.66
CA ILE A 54 0.24 -4.52 1.91
C ILE A 54 0.40 -5.35 0.63
N ASN A 55 1.63 -5.75 0.34
CA ASN A 55 1.93 -6.70 -0.74
C ASN A 55 1.36 -8.09 -0.39
N GLU A 56 0.46 -8.60 -1.22
CA GLU A 56 -0.19 -9.90 -0.99
C GLU A 56 0.81 -11.07 -1.07
N GLU A 57 1.80 -11.00 -1.96
CA GLU A 57 2.87 -11.99 -2.07
C GLU A 57 3.66 -12.06 -0.77
N TRP A 58 4.13 -10.92 -0.26
CA TRP A 58 4.80 -10.85 1.03
C TRP A 58 3.92 -11.40 2.18
N LEU A 59 2.64 -11.07 2.20
CA LEU A 59 1.74 -11.57 3.25
C LEU A 59 1.56 -13.09 3.17
N ARG A 60 1.57 -13.69 1.99
CA ARG A 60 1.37 -15.14 1.77
C ARG A 60 2.65 -15.95 1.87
N THR A 61 3.73 -15.54 1.21
CA THR A 61 5.00 -16.27 1.12
C THR A 61 6.03 -15.70 2.09
N GLY A 62 6.08 -14.37 2.25
CA GLY A 62 7.13 -13.67 2.97
C GLY A 62 8.22 -13.12 2.05
N GLU A 63 8.02 -13.23 0.73
CA GLU A 63 8.95 -12.74 -0.29
C GLU A 63 8.58 -11.31 -0.71
N GLY A 64 9.59 -10.51 -1.05
CA GLY A 64 9.40 -9.09 -1.40
C GLY A 64 9.26 -8.18 -0.18
N GLU A 65 8.78 -6.95 -0.42
CA GLU A 65 8.58 -5.93 0.61
C GLU A 65 7.18 -5.99 1.24
N MET A 66 7.06 -5.59 2.52
CA MET A 66 5.79 -5.61 3.26
C MET A 66 4.73 -4.69 2.65
N PHE A 67 5.12 -3.47 2.28
CA PHE A 67 4.24 -2.47 1.70
C PHE A 67 4.48 -2.40 0.19
N ASN A 68 3.42 -2.11 -0.57
CA ASN A 68 3.61 -1.68 -1.96
C ASN A 68 4.25 -0.27 -1.96
N SER A 69 5.06 0.03 -2.96
CA SER A 69 5.82 1.28 -3.05
C SER A 69 4.91 2.50 -3.19
N SER A 70 3.69 2.33 -3.74
CA SER A 70 2.65 3.36 -3.76
C SER A 70 1.24 2.76 -3.86
N LEU A 71 0.25 3.44 -3.26
CA LEU A 71 -1.19 3.11 -3.38
C LEU A 71 -1.65 3.07 -4.84
N TYR A 72 -1.02 3.89 -5.69
CA TYR A 72 -1.34 4.01 -7.10
C TYR A 72 -0.40 3.18 -7.98
N GLU A 73 0.62 2.53 -7.41
CA GLU A 73 1.62 1.78 -8.20
C GLU A 73 0.98 0.62 -8.94
N ASN A 74 0.21 -0.22 -8.23
CA ASN A 74 -0.46 -1.37 -8.84
C ASN A 74 -1.49 -0.94 -9.89
N GLU A 75 -2.22 0.15 -9.65
CA GLU A 75 -3.16 0.71 -10.61
C GLU A 75 -2.43 1.27 -11.84
N LEU A 76 -1.34 2.00 -11.64
CA LEU A 76 -0.52 2.56 -12.71
C LEU A 76 0.11 1.46 -13.57
N ILE A 77 0.67 0.41 -12.95
CA ILE A 77 1.24 -0.75 -13.65
C ILE A 77 0.15 -1.44 -14.47
N SER A 78 -1.00 -1.72 -13.86
CA SER A 78 -2.13 -2.35 -14.55
C SER A 78 -2.61 -1.52 -15.76
N ILE A 79 -2.75 -0.19 -15.60
CA ILE A 79 -3.09 0.69 -16.72
C ILE A 79 -2.02 0.60 -17.80
N PHE A 80 -0.74 0.72 -17.43
CA PHE A 80 0.38 0.71 -18.35
C PHE A 80 0.44 -0.58 -19.18
N ASP A 81 0.28 -1.74 -18.54
CA ASP A 81 0.33 -3.07 -19.19
C ASP A 81 -0.80 -3.30 -20.21
N ASN A 82 -1.94 -2.61 -20.06
CA ASN A 82 -3.09 -2.72 -20.97
C ASN A 82 -3.06 -1.70 -22.12
N LEU A 83 -2.13 -0.75 -22.11
CA LEU A 83 -1.97 0.23 -23.19
C LEU A 83 -1.14 -0.33 -24.36
N GLN A 84 -1.34 0.24 -25.54
CA GLN A 84 -0.50 -0.03 -26.71
C GLN A 84 0.84 0.74 -26.58
N PRO A 85 1.92 0.31 -27.25
CA PRO A 85 3.23 0.96 -27.12
C PRO A 85 3.20 2.48 -27.35
N GLU A 86 2.42 2.96 -28.31
CA GLU A 86 2.31 4.39 -28.62
C GLU A 86 1.64 5.17 -27.48
N THR A 87 0.62 4.59 -26.84
CA THR A 87 -0.07 5.22 -25.72
C THR A 87 0.68 5.08 -24.40
N GLN A 88 1.46 4.01 -24.22
CA GLN A 88 2.44 3.89 -23.14
C GLN A 88 3.48 5.01 -23.23
N GLN A 89 4.05 5.25 -24.41
CA GLN A 89 5.00 6.35 -24.62
C GLN A 89 4.37 7.70 -24.30
N TYR A 90 3.12 7.93 -24.72
CA TYR A 90 2.41 9.17 -24.41
C TYR A 90 2.20 9.35 -22.90
N LEU A 91 1.78 8.30 -22.19
CA LEU A 91 1.62 8.31 -20.73
C LEU A 91 2.95 8.67 -20.03
N LEU A 92 4.07 8.13 -20.49
CA LEU A 92 5.39 8.46 -19.94
C LEU A 92 5.78 9.92 -20.17
N VAL A 93 5.44 10.49 -21.33
CA VAL A 93 5.68 11.93 -21.59
C VAL A 93 4.86 12.79 -20.64
N MET A 94 3.56 12.50 -20.48
CA MET A 94 2.70 13.23 -19.54
C MET A 94 3.21 13.14 -18.10
N ALA A 95 3.63 11.95 -17.66
CA ALA A 95 4.20 11.77 -16.31
C ALA A 95 5.47 12.61 -16.10
N LYS A 96 6.34 12.70 -17.11
CA LYS A 96 7.55 13.56 -17.07
C LYS A 96 7.19 15.05 -17.00
N GLU A 97 6.21 15.49 -17.78
CA GLU A 97 5.75 16.88 -17.76
C GLU A 97 5.16 17.26 -16.40
N LEU A 98 4.36 16.37 -15.81
CA LEU A 98 3.81 16.54 -14.47
C LEU A 98 4.92 16.67 -13.41
N LEU A 99 5.95 15.81 -13.49
CA LEU A 99 7.09 15.87 -12.57
C LEU A 99 7.85 17.19 -12.71
N ASN A 100 8.10 17.64 -13.94
CA ASN A 100 8.75 18.93 -14.19
C ASN A 100 7.91 20.11 -13.64
N MET A 101 6.58 20.05 -13.76
CA MET A 101 5.69 21.05 -13.21
C MET A 101 5.77 21.08 -11.68
N GLN A 102 5.77 19.93 -11.03
CA GLN A 102 5.91 19.81 -9.57
C GLN A 102 7.22 20.45 -9.10
N GLN A 103 8.34 20.15 -9.74
CA GLN A 103 9.65 20.70 -9.40
C GLN A 103 9.65 22.23 -9.45
N LYS A 104 9.15 22.81 -10.55
CA LYS A 104 9.04 24.27 -10.71
C LYS A 104 8.17 24.92 -9.63
N LEU A 105 7.10 24.25 -9.19
CA LEU A 105 6.23 24.77 -8.13
C LEU A 105 6.92 24.72 -6.76
N LEU A 106 7.70 23.67 -6.48
CA LEU A 106 8.46 23.55 -5.24
C LEU A 106 9.59 24.59 -5.16
N GLU A 107 10.31 24.84 -6.24
CA GLU A 107 11.35 25.88 -6.32
C GLU A 107 10.77 27.28 -6.08
N LYS A 108 9.60 27.58 -6.66
CA LYS A 108 8.90 28.86 -6.42
C LYS A 108 8.49 29.04 -4.97
N ARG A 109 8.04 27.98 -4.29
CA ARG A 109 7.68 28.02 -2.86
C ARG A 109 8.89 28.21 -1.95
N GLY A 110 10.02 27.57 -2.26
CA GLY A 110 11.27 27.73 -1.51
C GLY A 110 11.84 29.15 -1.57
N ASN A 111 11.73 29.81 -2.72
CA ASN A 111 12.23 31.19 -2.89
C ASN A 111 11.33 32.27 -2.27
N SER A 112 10.08 31.96 -1.92
CA SER A 112 9.15 32.90 -1.26
C SER A 112 9.24 32.90 0.28
N SER A 113 9.97 31.97 0.90
CA SER A 113 10.15 31.89 2.36
C SER A 113 11.43 32.56 2.88
N GLY A 114 12.22 33.18 2.00
CA GLY A 114 13.51 33.81 2.31
C GLY A 114 13.52 35.35 2.29
N LYS A 115 12.37 36.01 2.44
CA LYS A 115 12.28 37.48 2.57
C LYS A 115 11.55 37.89 3.84
#